data_AF-A0A444VT83-F1
#
_entry.id   AF-A0A444VT83-F1
#
_cell.length_a   1.000
_cell.length_b   1.000
_cell.length_c   1.000
_cell.angle_alpha   90.00
_cell.angle_beta   90.00
_cell.angle_gamma   90.00
#
_symmetry.space_group_name_H-M   'P 1'
#
loop_
_entity.id
_entity.type
_entity.pdbx_description
1 polymer ?
#
loop_
_entity_poly.entity_id
_entity_poly.type
_entity_poly.pdbx_seq_one_letter_code
_entity_poly.pdbx_strand_id
1 'polypeptide(L)'
;MSKNFEIIFDGLMYGPFNYRLQIKNRLYNLSYSLQKSFTNDQENYKLNIDDLDYKEIYSLGGGLCFSAFNWNKDIEKRIIERSSINNFTGIPFFLGTNEERIELNKNDKKKLINFPKDYFDNFIIKIKSLNVLSEKNKIFENQKQFTIDIDDPNSIETSVAEYNFNYKTNFFVTEIKLIDQLYFATIQATKASLLDVFCLGYKVYLDDEKRRSSLA
;
A
#
# COMPACT_ATOMS: atom_id res chain seq x y z
N MET A 1 -6.36 -0.25 -26.59
CA MET A 1 -5.12 -0.83 -26.05
C MET A 1 -5.29 -0.89 -24.56
N SER A 2 -5.23 -2.08 -23.96
CA SER A 2 -5.21 -2.18 -22.49
C SER A 2 -3.96 -1.50 -21.96
N LYS A 3 -4.10 -0.76 -20.86
CA LYS A 3 -2.95 -0.15 -20.20
C LYS A 3 -2.49 -1.06 -19.08
N ASN A 4 -1.71 -2.07 -19.43
CA ASN A 4 -1.13 -3.00 -18.48
C ASN A 4 -0.18 -2.23 -17.54
N PHE A 5 -0.65 -1.95 -16.33
CA PHE A 5 0.16 -1.35 -15.29
C PHE A 5 0.99 -2.45 -14.63
N GLU A 6 2.28 -2.20 -14.50
CA GLU A 6 3.24 -3.18 -13.98
C GLU A 6 4.04 -2.57 -12.83
N ILE A 7 4.09 -3.27 -11.70
CA ILE A 7 4.98 -2.96 -10.58
C ILE A 7 5.80 -4.20 -10.24
N ILE A 8 7.11 -4.06 -10.27
CA ILE A 8 8.04 -4.97 -9.60
C ILE A 8 8.30 -4.45 -8.18
N PHE A 9 8.08 -5.29 -7.16
CA PHE A 9 8.25 -4.95 -5.75
C PHE A 9 8.98 -6.04 -4.95
N ASP A 10 9.58 -5.63 -3.84
CA ASP A 10 10.41 -6.44 -2.93
C ASP A 10 9.61 -7.61 -2.29
N GLY A 11 10.19 -8.81 -2.28
CA GLY A 11 9.59 -10.03 -1.73
C GLY A 11 9.11 -9.94 -0.29
N LEU A 12 9.70 -9.06 0.55
CA LEU A 12 9.23 -8.81 1.92
C LEU A 12 7.78 -8.33 1.97
N MET A 13 7.30 -7.64 0.92
CA MET A 13 5.96 -7.06 0.87
C MET A 13 4.90 -7.98 0.28
N TYR A 14 5.26 -9.18 -0.18
CA TYR A 14 4.35 -10.14 -0.83
C TYR A 14 3.11 -10.46 0.00
N GLY A 15 3.27 -10.70 1.32
CA GLY A 15 2.17 -10.99 2.24
C GLY A 15 1.13 -9.86 2.28
N PRO A 16 1.52 -8.65 2.70
CA PRO A 16 0.67 -7.46 2.66
C PRO A 16 0.04 -7.18 1.29
N PHE A 17 0.83 -7.27 0.20
CA PHE A 17 0.35 -7.01 -1.17
C PHE A 17 -0.75 -7.98 -1.59
N ASN A 18 -0.48 -9.28 -1.50
CA ASN A 18 -1.40 -10.31 -1.96
C ASN A 18 -2.72 -10.27 -1.17
N TYR A 19 -2.66 -10.02 0.15
CA TYR A 19 -3.85 -9.85 0.98
C TYR A 19 -4.71 -8.65 0.52
N ARG A 20 -4.10 -7.49 0.25
CA ARG A 20 -4.84 -6.32 -0.24
C ARG A 20 -5.42 -6.52 -1.62
N LEU A 21 -4.68 -7.16 -2.53
CA LEU A 21 -5.15 -7.51 -3.87
C LEU A 21 -6.35 -8.48 -3.82
N GLN A 22 -6.34 -9.47 -2.92
CA GLN A 22 -7.49 -10.36 -2.70
C GLN A 22 -8.73 -9.60 -2.20
N ILE A 23 -8.57 -8.64 -1.29
CA ILE A 23 -9.68 -7.77 -0.83
C ILE A 23 -10.20 -6.90 -1.99
N LYS A 24 -9.30 -6.23 -2.72
CA LYS A 24 -9.68 -5.35 -3.83
C LYS A 24 -10.33 -6.14 -4.99
N ASN A 25 -9.87 -7.34 -5.31
CA ASN A 25 -10.50 -8.19 -6.32
C ASN A 25 -11.96 -8.51 -5.94
N ARG A 26 -12.23 -8.91 -4.69
CA ARG A 26 -13.60 -9.17 -4.19
C ARG A 26 -14.53 -7.96 -4.28
N LEU A 27 -14.00 -6.73 -4.26
CA LEU A 27 -14.77 -5.49 -4.26
C LEU A 27 -14.91 -4.85 -5.64
N TYR A 28 -13.94 -5.06 -6.54
CA TYR A 28 -13.82 -4.32 -7.81
C TYR A 28 -13.59 -5.23 -9.04
N ASN A 29 -13.56 -6.57 -8.90
CA ASN A 29 -13.31 -7.53 -9.99
C ASN A 29 -12.05 -7.23 -10.83
N LEU A 30 -10.96 -6.80 -10.17
CA LEU A 30 -9.71 -6.45 -10.86
C LEU A 30 -9.08 -7.68 -11.52
N SER A 31 -8.85 -7.60 -12.84
CA SER A 31 -7.96 -8.52 -13.55
C SER A 31 -6.52 -8.21 -13.17
N TYR A 32 -5.88 -9.12 -12.42
CA TYR A 32 -4.45 -9.01 -12.11
C TYR A 32 -3.75 -10.36 -12.15
N SER A 33 -2.46 -10.33 -12.44
CA SER A 33 -1.55 -11.46 -12.28
C SER A 33 -0.37 -11.08 -11.39
N LEU A 34 0.02 -12.00 -10.52
CA LEU A 34 1.15 -11.83 -9.61
C LEU A 34 2.18 -12.93 -9.88
N GLN A 35 3.31 -12.55 -10.47
CA GLN A 35 4.37 -13.47 -10.90
C GLN A 35 5.61 -13.27 -10.03
N LYS A 36 6.26 -14.37 -9.61
CA LYS A 36 7.56 -14.31 -8.94
C LYS A 36 8.66 -14.07 -9.97
N SER A 37 9.58 -13.17 -9.67
CA SER A 37 10.77 -12.87 -10.47
C SER A 37 12.00 -12.72 -9.57
N PHE A 38 13.17 -12.60 -10.18
CA PHE A 38 14.42 -12.34 -9.47
C PHE A 38 15.16 -11.18 -10.15
N THR A 39 15.84 -10.35 -9.36
CA THR A 39 16.71 -9.27 -9.87
C THR A 39 17.87 -9.11 -8.92
N ASN A 40 19.11 -9.29 -9.40
CA ASN A 40 20.32 -9.27 -8.56
C ASN A 40 20.20 -10.19 -7.32
N ASP A 41 19.78 -11.44 -7.54
CA ASP A 41 19.49 -12.47 -6.54
C ASP A 41 18.42 -12.12 -5.48
N GLN A 42 17.77 -10.96 -5.58
CA GLN A 42 16.64 -10.58 -4.75
C GLN A 42 15.35 -11.16 -5.32
N GLU A 43 14.56 -11.80 -4.46
CA GLU A 43 13.20 -12.25 -4.77
C GLU A 43 12.28 -11.03 -4.89
N ASN A 44 11.66 -10.90 -6.07
CA ASN A 44 10.74 -9.82 -6.39
C ASN A 44 9.41 -10.41 -6.88
N TYR A 45 8.37 -9.59 -6.81
CA TYR A 45 7.06 -9.92 -7.35
C TYR A 45 6.63 -8.87 -8.36
N LYS A 46 6.16 -9.37 -9.50
CA LYS A 46 5.67 -8.62 -10.64
C LYS A 46 4.15 -8.66 -10.63
N LEU A 47 3.54 -7.55 -10.26
CA LEU A 47 2.11 -7.32 -10.34
C LEU A 47 1.81 -6.71 -11.70
N ASN A 48 0.99 -7.37 -12.52
CA ASN A 48 0.41 -6.81 -13.73
C ASN A 48 -1.09 -6.64 -13.49
N ILE A 49 -1.64 -5.45 -13.75
CA ILE A 49 -3.08 -5.16 -13.67
C ILE A 49 -3.53 -4.58 -15.00
N ASP A 50 -4.65 -5.08 -15.50
CA ASP A 50 -5.28 -4.57 -16.72
C ASP A 50 -6.23 -3.41 -16.36
N ASP A 51 -6.21 -2.35 -17.18
CA ASP A 51 -7.21 -1.27 -17.23
C ASP A 51 -7.54 -0.55 -15.91
N LEU A 52 -6.51 -0.04 -15.22
CA LEU A 52 -6.68 0.91 -14.11
C LEU A 52 -6.61 2.39 -14.53
N ASP A 53 -7.34 3.24 -13.79
CA ASP A 53 -7.17 4.71 -13.84
C ASP A 53 -6.25 5.29 -12.74
N TYR A 54 -6.01 6.60 -12.80
CA TYR A 54 -5.14 7.32 -11.84
C TYR A 54 -5.64 7.26 -10.40
N LYS A 55 -6.96 7.33 -10.19
CA LYS A 55 -7.58 7.28 -8.86
C LYS A 55 -7.43 5.87 -8.28
N GLU A 56 -7.68 4.84 -9.07
CA GLU A 56 -7.53 3.45 -8.62
C GLU A 56 -6.08 3.08 -8.30
N ILE A 57 -5.12 3.55 -9.10
CA ILE A 57 -3.68 3.36 -8.87
C ILE A 57 -3.23 4.05 -7.59
N TYR A 58 -3.71 5.27 -7.34
CA TYR A 58 -3.47 5.98 -6.08
C TYR A 58 -4.06 5.22 -4.88
N SER A 59 -5.34 4.83 -4.96
CA SER A 59 -6.04 4.05 -3.92
C SER A 59 -5.43 2.67 -3.68
N LEU A 60 -4.79 2.07 -4.70
CA LEU A 60 -4.01 0.85 -4.58
C LEU A 60 -2.76 1.10 -3.72
N GLY A 61 -1.96 2.13 -4.07
CA GLY A 61 -0.78 2.53 -3.29
C GLY A 61 -1.11 2.82 -1.82
N GLY A 62 -2.14 3.64 -1.58
CA GLY A 62 -2.60 3.96 -0.22
C GLY A 62 -3.09 2.74 0.57
N GLY A 63 -3.92 1.91 -0.06
CA GLY A 63 -4.42 0.67 0.54
C GLY A 63 -3.32 -0.35 0.86
N LEU A 64 -2.19 -0.29 0.15
CA LEU A 64 -1.02 -1.13 0.41
C LEU A 64 -0.15 -0.59 1.55
N CYS A 65 -0.03 0.73 1.69
CA CYS A 65 0.56 1.33 2.88
C CYS A 65 -0.19 0.90 4.15
N PHE A 66 -1.53 1.08 4.17
CA PHE A 66 -2.38 0.65 5.28
C PHE A 66 -2.20 -0.83 5.63
N SER A 67 -2.15 -1.69 4.59
CA SER A 67 -2.00 -3.14 4.76
C SER A 67 -0.61 -3.53 5.28
N ALA A 68 0.44 -2.78 4.92
CA ALA A 68 1.79 -3.00 5.43
C ALA A 68 1.90 -2.53 6.89
N PHE A 69 1.47 -1.30 7.19
CA PHE A 69 1.50 -0.72 8.53
C PHE A 69 0.75 -1.60 9.55
N ASN A 70 -0.45 -2.09 9.19
CA ASN A 70 -1.24 -2.95 10.05
C ASN A 70 -0.90 -4.45 9.94
N TRP A 71 0.05 -4.87 9.10
CA TRP A 71 0.31 -6.30 8.83
C TRP A 71 0.63 -7.12 10.08
N ASN A 72 1.55 -6.61 10.91
CA ASN A 72 1.94 -7.28 12.15
C ASN A 72 0.77 -7.30 13.15
N LYS A 73 0.06 -6.17 13.30
CA LYS A 73 -1.14 -6.04 14.14
C LYS A 73 -2.24 -7.02 13.70
N ASP A 74 -2.43 -7.24 12.40
CA ASP A 74 -3.37 -8.24 11.86
C ASP A 74 -2.89 -9.68 12.06
N ILE A 75 -1.58 -9.95 12.01
CA ILE A 75 -1.03 -11.26 12.40
C ILE A 75 -1.23 -11.50 13.90
N GLU A 76 -0.85 -10.54 14.74
CA GLU A 76 -0.97 -10.61 16.21
C GLU A 76 -2.42 -10.73 16.63
N LYS A 77 -3.32 -9.91 16.08
CA LYS A 77 -4.77 -10.04 16.27
C LYS A 77 -5.26 -11.42 15.87
N ARG A 78 -4.89 -11.94 14.68
CA ARG A 78 -5.23 -13.31 14.29
C ARG A 78 -4.60 -14.36 15.20
N ILE A 79 -3.47 -14.10 15.83
CA ILE A 79 -2.91 -15.03 16.83
C ILE A 79 -3.73 -14.94 18.12
N ILE A 80 -4.15 -13.77 18.58
CA ILE A 80 -4.99 -13.57 19.78
C ILE A 80 -6.40 -14.16 19.57
N GLU A 81 -7.03 -13.90 18.42
CA GLU A 81 -8.27 -14.55 17.93
C GLU A 81 -8.09 -16.05 17.63
N ARG A 82 -6.85 -16.57 17.73
CA ARG A 82 -6.46 -17.98 17.77
C ARG A 82 -5.73 -18.37 19.08
N SER A 83 -5.92 -17.65 20.19
CA SER A 83 -5.22 -17.95 21.47
C SER A 83 -6.09 -18.14 22.71
N SER A 84 -7.40 -18.13 22.59
CA SER A 84 -8.33 -18.54 23.64
C SER A 84 -9.05 -19.92 23.43
N ILE A 85 -9.65 -20.29 22.29
CA ILE A 85 -10.47 -21.52 22.18
C ILE A 85 -9.66 -22.74 22.48
N ASN A 86 -10.38 -23.57 23.22
CA ASN A 86 -10.08 -24.96 23.32
C ASN A 86 -11.06 -25.74 22.43
N ASN A 87 -10.47 -26.61 21.60
CA ASN A 87 -11.07 -27.48 20.58
C ASN A 87 -11.50 -26.82 19.26
N PHE A 88 -10.59 -26.75 18.27
CA PHE A 88 -10.94 -26.47 16.88
C PHE A 88 -10.19 -27.35 15.87
N THR A 89 -10.92 -28.01 14.96
CA THR A 89 -10.37 -28.87 13.91
C THR A 89 -10.30 -28.21 12.51
N GLY A 90 -10.70 -26.93 12.37
CA GLY A 90 -10.35 -26.11 11.20
C GLY A 90 -11.13 -24.78 11.05
N ILE A 91 -10.40 -23.63 11.05
CA ILE A 91 -10.84 -22.20 10.99
C ILE A 91 -11.15 -21.53 12.36
N PRO A 92 -10.15 -21.01 13.09
CA PRO A 92 -10.29 -20.75 14.54
C PRO A 92 -10.81 -19.32 14.92
N PHE A 93 -11.66 -19.24 15.97
CA PHE A 93 -12.31 -18.04 16.59
C PHE A 93 -12.51 -18.18 18.14
N PHE A 94 -11.75 -17.49 19.02
CA PHE A 94 -11.28 -18.15 20.27
C PHE A 94 -11.85 -17.73 21.70
N LEU A 95 -12.01 -18.69 22.66
CA LEU A 95 -12.55 -18.65 24.07
C LEU A 95 -11.82 -19.59 25.12
N GLY A 96 -11.09 -19.09 26.16
CA GLY A 96 -9.99 -19.86 26.85
C GLY A 96 -9.78 -19.76 28.38
N THR A 97 -8.54 -20.02 28.89
CA THR A 97 -8.15 -19.95 30.33
C THR A 97 -6.70 -19.49 30.64
N ASN A 98 -6.40 -19.14 31.91
CA ASN A 98 -5.18 -18.42 32.33
C ASN A 98 -3.85 -19.22 32.43
N GLU A 99 -3.85 -20.55 32.31
CA GLU A 99 -2.59 -21.33 32.31
C GLU A 99 -1.90 -21.35 30.93
N GLU A 100 -2.59 -20.83 29.91
CA GLU A 100 -2.21 -20.84 28.50
C GLU A 100 -1.29 -19.65 28.15
N ARG A 101 -0.03 -19.69 28.60
CA ARG A 101 1.00 -18.77 28.08
C ARG A 101 1.23 -19.04 26.58
N ILE A 102 0.84 -18.08 25.76
CA ILE A 102 0.84 -18.19 24.30
C ILE A 102 2.27 -18.23 23.73
N GLU A 103 2.77 -19.43 23.41
CA GLU A 103 3.84 -19.55 22.42
C GLU A 103 3.26 -19.36 21.01
N LEU A 104 3.48 -18.19 20.39
CA LEU A 104 3.15 -18.03 18.96
C LEU A 104 3.82 -19.18 18.17
N ASN A 105 3.09 -19.89 17.32
CA ASN A 105 3.68 -20.99 16.56
C ASN A 105 4.82 -20.48 15.64
N LYS A 106 5.83 -21.33 15.39
CA LYS A 106 7.04 -20.96 14.65
C LYS A 106 6.80 -20.49 13.21
N ASN A 107 5.62 -20.74 12.62
CA ASN A 107 5.31 -20.40 11.23
C ASN A 107 4.58 -19.06 11.08
N ASP A 108 3.77 -18.65 12.06
CA ASP A 108 3.15 -17.31 12.05
C ASP A 108 4.12 -16.24 12.56
N LYS A 109 5.00 -16.55 13.53
CA LYS A 109 6.15 -15.70 13.92
C LYS A 109 7.01 -15.28 12.72
N LYS A 110 7.27 -16.20 11.78
CA LYS A 110 8.07 -15.97 10.56
C LYS A 110 7.41 -15.04 9.53
N LYS A 111 6.13 -14.68 9.70
CA LYS A 111 5.39 -13.79 8.80
C LYS A 111 5.34 -12.34 9.27
N LEU A 112 5.77 -12.08 10.50
CA LEU A 112 5.93 -10.71 11.01
C LEU A 112 7.05 -10.02 10.23
N ILE A 113 6.80 -8.80 9.78
CA ILE A 113 7.76 -8.00 9.02
C ILE A 113 8.30 -6.93 9.96
N ASN A 114 9.61 -6.89 10.18
CA ASN A 114 10.22 -5.76 10.87
C ASN A 114 10.27 -4.56 9.91
N PHE A 115 9.46 -3.53 10.19
CA PHE A 115 9.48 -2.27 9.47
C PHE A 115 10.37 -1.27 10.22
N PRO A 116 11.66 -1.10 9.84
CA PRO A 116 12.48 -0.01 10.36
C PRO A 116 11.85 1.35 10.04
N LYS A 117 12.22 2.39 10.79
CA LYS A 117 11.61 3.73 10.74
C LYS A 117 11.58 4.35 9.33
N ASP A 118 12.58 4.06 8.53
CA ASP A 118 12.82 4.52 7.16
C ASP A 118 12.39 3.50 6.07
N TYR A 119 11.82 2.35 6.46
CA TYR A 119 11.44 1.27 5.54
C TYR A 119 10.60 1.76 4.36
N PHE A 120 9.63 2.61 4.65
CA PHE A 120 8.64 3.06 3.68
C PHE A 120 9.21 4.01 2.63
N ASP A 121 10.09 4.93 3.04
CA ASP A 121 10.78 5.84 2.11
C ASP A 121 11.79 5.05 1.26
N ASN A 122 12.51 4.11 1.89
CA ASN A 122 13.39 3.14 1.21
C ASN A 122 12.62 2.23 0.23
N PHE A 123 11.38 1.85 0.56
CA PHE A 123 10.51 1.03 -0.29
C PHE A 123 10.08 1.78 -1.56
N ILE A 124 9.73 3.06 -1.45
CA ILE A 124 9.46 3.91 -2.62
C ILE A 124 10.72 4.02 -3.50
N ILE A 125 11.90 4.25 -2.90
CA ILE A 125 13.19 4.30 -3.64
C ILE A 125 13.46 2.96 -4.35
N LYS A 126 13.31 1.83 -3.64
CA LYS A 126 13.47 0.47 -4.20
C LYS A 126 12.52 0.22 -5.36
N ILE A 127 11.22 0.46 -5.20
CA ILE A 127 10.24 0.31 -6.28
C ILE A 127 10.64 1.18 -7.49
N LYS A 128 10.97 2.45 -7.28
CA LYS A 128 11.36 3.33 -8.39
C LYS A 128 12.63 2.83 -9.09
N SER A 129 13.61 2.26 -8.36
CA SER A 129 14.83 1.65 -8.93
C SER A 129 14.60 0.33 -9.69
N LEU A 130 13.74 -0.56 -9.19
CA LEU A 130 13.43 -1.85 -9.82
C LEU A 130 12.68 -1.69 -11.15
N ASN A 131 11.92 -0.61 -11.30
CA ASN A 131 11.06 -0.39 -12.46
C ASN A 131 11.69 0.52 -13.54
N VAL A 132 12.92 1.05 -13.38
CA VAL A 132 13.55 2.03 -14.30
C VAL A 132 13.62 1.56 -15.77
N LEU A 133 13.77 0.27 -16.01
CA LEU A 133 14.26 -0.30 -17.28
C LEU A 133 13.24 -0.49 -18.42
N SER A 134 12.08 0.19 -18.42
CA SER A 134 11.09 -0.02 -19.51
C SER A 134 10.26 1.20 -19.91
N GLU A 135 9.67 1.10 -21.11
CA GLU A 135 8.68 2.04 -21.65
C GLU A 135 7.45 2.29 -20.75
N LYS A 136 7.28 1.50 -19.68
CA LYS A 136 6.17 1.59 -18.72
C LYS A 136 6.32 2.81 -17.80
N ASN A 137 7.53 3.37 -17.71
CA ASN A 137 7.79 4.69 -17.11
C ASN A 137 7.52 5.85 -18.08
N LYS A 138 6.78 5.66 -19.17
CA LYS A 138 6.36 6.76 -20.05
C LYS A 138 5.64 7.82 -19.21
N ILE A 139 6.38 8.90 -18.93
CA ILE A 139 5.90 10.09 -18.27
C ILE A 139 4.76 10.62 -19.14
N PHE A 140 3.56 10.72 -18.56
CA PHE A 140 2.45 11.30 -19.30
C PHE A 140 2.65 12.81 -19.36
N GLU A 141 2.86 13.30 -20.57
CA GLU A 141 2.66 14.71 -20.87
C GLU A 141 1.15 14.99 -20.98
N ASN A 142 0.77 16.26 -20.77
CA ASN A 142 -0.58 16.77 -20.50
C ASN A 142 -1.03 16.66 -19.03
N GLN A 143 -1.75 17.69 -18.57
CA GLN A 143 -2.35 17.73 -17.24
C GLN A 143 -3.33 16.56 -17.04
N LYS A 144 -3.13 15.79 -15.96
CA LYS A 144 -4.02 14.72 -15.50
C LYS A 144 -4.50 15.04 -14.10
N GLN A 145 -5.76 14.75 -13.82
CA GLN A 145 -6.42 15.09 -12.56
C GLN A 145 -7.13 13.86 -12.00
N PHE A 146 -7.11 13.70 -10.69
CA PHE A 146 -7.82 12.64 -9.96
C PHE A 146 -8.24 13.14 -8.57
N THR A 147 -9.39 12.68 -8.09
CA THR A 147 -9.95 13.07 -6.78
C THR A 147 -9.94 11.89 -5.83
N ILE A 148 -9.46 12.13 -4.62
CA ILE A 148 -9.19 11.13 -3.57
C ILE A 148 -9.87 11.56 -2.27
N ASP A 149 -10.31 10.59 -1.47
CA ASP A 149 -10.57 10.79 -0.04
C ASP A 149 -9.25 10.98 0.72
N ILE A 150 -9.26 11.85 1.74
CA ILE A 150 -8.13 12.11 2.64
C ILE A 150 -8.62 12.27 4.08
N ASP A 151 -7.76 11.96 5.04
CA ASP A 151 -8.11 12.00 6.46
C ASP A 151 -7.80 13.34 7.13
N ASP A 152 -6.75 14.05 6.71
CA ASP A 152 -6.35 15.37 7.21
C ASP A 152 -6.18 16.38 6.05
N PRO A 153 -7.08 17.37 5.88
CA PRO A 153 -6.93 18.39 4.83
C PRO A 153 -5.68 19.27 5.00
N ASN A 154 -5.05 19.27 6.17
CA ASN A 154 -3.81 20.00 6.45
C ASN A 154 -2.55 19.14 6.21
N SER A 155 -2.69 17.82 5.97
CA SER A 155 -1.55 16.95 5.64
C SER A 155 -1.22 17.00 4.15
N ILE A 156 -2.25 16.95 3.32
CA ILE A 156 -2.13 16.58 1.91
C ILE A 156 -1.16 17.47 1.11
N GLU A 157 -1.22 18.79 1.31
CA GLU A 157 -0.34 19.73 0.61
C GLU A 157 1.13 19.53 1.01
N THR A 158 1.39 19.26 2.30
CA THR A 158 2.74 19.00 2.82
C THR A 158 3.27 17.68 2.27
N SER A 159 2.49 16.60 2.33
CA SER A 159 2.89 15.28 1.82
C SER A 159 3.11 15.28 0.30
N VAL A 160 2.30 16.02 -0.46
CA VAL A 160 2.49 16.23 -1.91
C VAL A 160 3.75 17.06 -2.18
N ALA A 161 4.01 18.13 -1.44
CA ALA A 161 5.22 18.94 -1.58
C ALA A 161 6.51 18.17 -1.25
N GLU A 162 6.51 17.40 -0.15
CA GLU A 162 7.61 16.50 0.22
C GLU A 162 7.86 15.46 -0.87
N TYR A 163 6.81 14.82 -1.39
CA TYR A 163 6.94 13.81 -2.44
C TYR A 163 7.52 14.41 -3.74
N ASN A 164 7.05 15.59 -4.15
CA ASN A 164 7.58 16.33 -5.29
C ASN A 164 9.08 16.62 -5.13
N PHE A 165 9.47 17.16 -3.97
CA PHE A 165 10.86 17.51 -3.66
C PHE A 165 11.78 16.28 -3.64
N ASN A 166 11.42 15.25 -2.88
CA ASN A 166 12.24 14.05 -2.70
C ASN A 166 12.39 13.24 -4.00
N TYR A 167 11.32 13.15 -4.81
CA TYR A 167 11.26 12.24 -5.95
C TYR A 167 11.21 12.93 -7.32
N LYS A 168 11.40 14.27 -7.35
CA LYS A 168 11.45 15.12 -8.56
C LYS A 168 10.21 14.98 -9.45
N THR A 169 9.03 15.04 -8.82
CA THR A 169 7.72 14.99 -9.50
C THR A 169 6.97 16.32 -9.37
N ASN A 170 5.78 16.43 -9.98
CA ASN A 170 5.03 17.68 -10.08
C ASN A 170 3.51 17.48 -9.93
N PHE A 171 3.14 16.91 -8.79
CA PHE A 171 1.77 16.86 -8.31
C PHE A 171 1.38 18.19 -7.66
N PHE A 172 0.14 18.61 -7.84
CA PHE A 172 -0.40 19.84 -7.28
C PHE A 172 -1.76 19.53 -6.68
N VAL A 173 -1.99 19.89 -5.41
CA VAL A 173 -3.35 19.95 -4.87
C VAL A 173 -4.02 21.15 -5.52
N THR A 174 -5.12 20.90 -6.22
CA THR A 174 -5.88 21.94 -6.96
C THR A 174 -7.12 22.41 -6.23
N GLU A 175 -7.67 21.55 -5.36
CA GLU A 175 -8.88 21.80 -4.62
C GLU A 175 -8.97 20.82 -3.44
N ILE A 176 -9.52 21.28 -2.31
CA ILE A 176 -9.94 20.44 -1.19
C ILE A 176 -11.41 20.77 -0.89
N LYS A 177 -12.25 19.75 -0.78
CA LYS A 177 -13.70 19.85 -0.53
C LYS A 177 -14.10 18.98 0.64
N LEU A 178 -15.09 19.43 1.42
CA LEU A 178 -15.79 18.63 2.42
C LEU A 178 -17.13 18.19 1.81
N ILE A 179 -17.37 16.89 1.70
CA ILE A 179 -18.62 16.30 1.17
C ILE A 179 -19.04 15.20 2.14
N ASP A 180 -20.27 15.28 2.68
CA ASP A 180 -20.84 14.28 3.59
C ASP A 180 -19.89 13.85 4.74
N GLN A 181 -19.26 14.85 5.38
CA GLN A 181 -18.27 14.71 6.46
C GLN A 181 -16.90 14.12 6.08
N LEU A 182 -16.67 13.81 4.81
CA LEU A 182 -15.38 13.33 4.29
C LEU A 182 -14.65 14.43 3.51
N TYR A 183 -13.34 14.56 3.73
CA TYR A 183 -12.50 15.46 2.95
C TYR A 183 -12.05 14.77 1.66
N PHE A 184 -12.13 15.51 0.56
CA PHE A 184 -11.68 15.08 -0.76
C PHE A 184 -10.67 16.08 -1.30
N ALA A 185 -9.50 15.60 -1.70
CA ALA A 185 -8.51 16.39 -2.41
C ALA A 185 -8.51 16.04 -3.90
N THR A 186 -8.42 17.06 -4.75
CA THR A 186 -8.25 16.89 -6.19
C THR A 186 -6.81 17.20 -6.56
N ILE A 187 -6.07 16.18 -6.98
CA ILE A 187 -4.65 16.27 -7.33
C ILE A 187 -4.49 16.31 -8.84
N GLN A 188 -3.66 17.23 -9.32
CA GLN A 188 -3.26 17.36 -10.71
C GLN A 188 -1.77 17.04 -10.90
N ALA A 189 -1.40 16.32 -11.95
CA ALA A 189 -0.02 16.07 -12.34
C ALA A 189 0.26 16.62 -13.76
N THR A 190 1.47 17.10 -14.02
CA THR A 190 1.88 17.59 -15.36
C THR A 190 2.94 16.73 -16.05
N LYS A 191 3.75 16.01 -15.28
CA LYS A 191 4.76 15.01 -15.69
C LYS A 191 4.90 13.96 -14.60
N ALA A 192 3.98 12.99 -14.60
CA ALA A 192 4.03 11.83 -13.71
C ALA A 192 3.85 10.55 -14.52
N SER A 193 4.42 9.44 -14.03
CA SER A 193 4.10 8.09 -14.46
C SER A 193 2.99 7.50 -13.57
N LEU A 194 2.41 6.35 -13.97
CA LEU A 194 1.51 5.59 -13.11
C LEU A 194 2.22 5.13 -11.81
N LEU A 195 3.54 4.88 -11.90
CA LEU A 195 4.36 4.48 -10.75
C LEU A 195 4.49 5.63 -9.73
N ASP A 196 4.60 6.87 -10.18
CA ASP A 196 4.64 8.05 -9.30
C ASP A 196 3.31 8.24 -8.57
N VAL A 197 2.19 8.03 -9.27
CA VAL A 197 0.83 8.12 -8.70
C VAL A 197 0.61 7.05 -7.62
N PHE A 198 1.06 5.83 -7.88
CA PHE A 198 1.09 4.73 -6.92
C PHE A 198 1.92 5.09 -5.67
N CYS A 199 3.14 5.58 -5.87
CA CYS A 199 4.06 5.92 -4.79
C CYS A 199 3.59 7.14 -3.98
N LEU A 200 2.92 8.12 -4.62
CA LEU A 200 2.30 9.24 -3.94
C LEU A 200 1.17 8.77 -3.03
N GLY A 201 0.29 7.89 -3.53
CA GLY A 201 -0.76 7.27 -2.71
C GLY A 201 -0.17 6.51 -1.52
N TYR A 202 0.94 5.82 -1.70
CA TYR A 202 1.67 5.17 -0.61
C TYR A 202 2.19 6.16 0.45
N LYS A 203 2.80 7.28 0.02
CA LYS A 203 3.38 8.31 0.91
C LYS A 203 2.32 9.10 1.68
N VAL A 204 1.23 9.53 1.03
CA VAL A 204 0.17 10.30 1.71
C VAL A 204 -0.50 9.48 2.81
N TYR A 205 -0.98 8.27 2.49
CA TYR A 205 -1.59 7.41 3.50
C TYR A 205 -0.61 7.05 4.63
N LEU A 206 0.69 6.96 4.35
CA LEU A 206 1.69 6.75 5.40
C LEU A 206 1.77 7.92 6.38
N ASP A 207 1.76 9.15 5.87
CA ASP A 207 1.84 10.34 6.70
C ASP A 207 0.56 10.51 7.54
N ASP A 208 -0.60 10.20 6.97
CA ASP A 208 -1.89 10.19 7.68
C ASP A 208 -1.93 9.10 8.78
N GLU A 209 -1.47 7.88 8.50
CA GLU A 209 -1.36 6.81 9.52
C GLU A 209 -0.36 7.15 10.63
N LYS A 210 0.77 7.78 10.30
CA LYS A 210 1.74 8.30 11.29
C LYS A 210 1.13 9.38 12.17
N ARG A 211 0.38 10.34 11.60
CA ARG A 211 -0.34 11.39 12.34
C ARG A 211 -1.37 10.77 13.28
N ARG A 212 -2.23 9.87 12.79
CA ARG A 212 -3.21 9.14 13.62
C ARG A 212 -2.55 8.41 14.78
N SER A 213 -1.44 7.72 14.52
CA SER A 213 -0.69 6.98 15.55
C SER A 213 0.03 7.87 16.58
N SER A 214 0.17 9.17 16.31
CA SER A 214 0.75 10.15 17.26
C SER A 214 -0.29 10.89 18.11
N LEU A 215 -1.58 10.70 17.81
CA LEU A 215 -2.72 11.33 18.48
C LEU A 215 -3.52 10.33 19.37
N ALA A 216 -3.12 9.05 19.37
CA ALA A 216 -3.76 7.94 20.07
C ALA A 216 -2.87 7.40 21.19
#